data_AF-A0A7V9VVM6-F1
#
_entry.id   AF-A0A7V9VVM6-F1
#
_cell.length_a   1.000
_cell.length_b   1.000
_cell.length_c   1.000
_cell.angle_alpha   90.00
_cell.angle_beta   90.00
_cell.angle_gamma   90.00
#
_symmetry.space_group_name_H-M   'P 1'
#
loop_
_entity.id
_entity.type
_entity.pdbx_description
1 polymer ?
#
loop_
_entity_poly.entity_id
_entity_poly.type
_entity_poly.pdbx_seq_one_letter_code
_entity_poly.pdbx_strand_id
1 'polypeptide(L)'
;MTETMRTTLTIDLDMLQTARERAEARSETLGKVVSDMMREGLATKDRSPEYRNGIKLLPSRAFTRKVTVEDVNELLDESERF
;
A
#
# COMPACT_ATOMS: atom_id res chain seq x y z
N MET A 1 -16.08 -11.60 2.71
CA MET A 1 -17.30 -11.07 2.08
C MET A 1 -17.36 -9.59 2.44
N THR A 2 -17.14 -8.67 1.49
CA THR A 2 -17.26 -7.24 1.78
C THR A 2 -18.69 -6.79 1.55
N GLU A 3 -19.37 -6.37 2.61
CA GLU A 3 -20.68 -5.73 2.48
C GLU A 3 -20.54 -4.41 1.72
N THR A 4 -21.46 -4.12 0.80
CA THR A 4 -21.50 -2.86 0.05
C THR A 4 -22.63 -1.99 0.61
N MET A 5 -22.31 -0.78 1.06
CA MET A 5 -23.28 0.20 1.55
C MET A 5 -23.40 1.40 0.60
N ARG A 6 -24.60 2.00 0.51
CA ARG A 6 -24.83 3.27 -0.20
C ARG A 6 -24.74 4.41 0.80
N THR A 7 -23.90 5.39 0.52
CA THR A 7 -23.67 6.54 1.39
C THR A 7 -23.65 7.81 0.55
N THR A 8 -24.24 8.89 1.07
CA THR A 8 -24.13 10.22 0.47
C THR A 8 -23.03 10.97 1.21
N LEU A 9 -22.03 11.44 0.48
CA LEU A 9 -20.93 12.24 1.02
C LEU A 9 -20.66 13.45 0.12
N THR A 10 -20.26 14.55 0.75
CA THR A 10 -19.78 15.74 0.04
C THR A 10 -18.27 15.58 -0.18
N ILE A 11 -17.82 15.72 -1.42
CA ILE A 11 -16.41 15.68 -1.80
C ILE A 11 -16.08 16.88 -2.70
N ASP A 12 -14.81 17.28 -2.66
CA ASP A 12 -14.31 18.32 -3.56
C ASP A 12 -14.30 17.84 -5.02
N LEU A 13 -14.42 18.79 -5.95
CA LEU A 13 -14.56 18.50 -7.38
C LEU A 13 -13.31 17.84 -7.98
N ASP A 14 -12.13 18.25 -7.53
CA ASP A 14 -10.84 17.69 -7.93
C ASP A 14 -10.68 16.23 -7.50
N MET A 15 -11.18 15.88 -6.31
CA MET A 15 -11.20 14.50 -5.82
C MET A 15 -12.14 13.63 -6.66
N LEU A 16 -13.31 14.15 -7.05
CA LEU A 16 -14.22 13.45 -7.95
C LEU A 16 -13.62 13.23 -9.34
N GLN A 17 -12.94 14.24 -9.90
CA GLN A 17 -12.25 14.12 -11.19
C GLN A 17 -11.14 13.07 -11.13
N THR A 18 -10.30 13.12 -10.10
CA THR A 18 -9.23 12.14 -9.87
C THR A 18 -9.77 10.71 -9.77
N ALA A 19 -10.89 10.52 -9.07
CA ALA A 19 -11.52 9.21 -8.93
C ALA A 19 -12.09 8.70 -10.27
N ARG A 20 -12.64 9.58 -11.12
CA ARG A 20 -13.13 9.22 -12.46
C ARG A 20 -12.01 8.78 -13.38
N GLU A 21 -10.93 9.57 -13.46
CA GLU A 21 -9.78 9.23 -14.29
C GLU A 21 -9.17 7.88 -13.89
N ARG A 22 -9.05 7.62 -12.58
CA ARG A 22 -8.60 6.31 -12.06
C ARG A 22 -9.55 5.17 -12.40
N ALA A 23 -10.86 5.41 -12.33
CA ALA A 23 -11.88 4.40 -12.66
C ALA A 23 -11.84 4.04 -14.15
N GLU A 24 -11.71 5.03 -15.03
CA GLU A 24 -11.55 4.82 -16.47
C GLU A 24 -10.26 4.08 -16.78
N ALA A 25 -9.13 4.51 -16.20
CA ALA A 25 -7.83 3.87 -16.42
C ALA A 25 -7.77 2.41 -15.96
N ARG A 26 -8.51 2.05 -14.89
CA ARG A 26 -8.53 0.69 -14.32
C ARG A 26 -9.73 -0.15 -14.78
N SER A 27 -10.65 0.41 -15.57
CA SER A 27 -11.92 -0.24 -15.93
C SER A 27 -12.72 -0.71 -14.70
N GLU A 28 -12.73 0.10 -13.64
CA GLU A 28 -13.41 -0.19 -12.38
C GLU A 28 -14.59 0.77 -12.15
N THR A 29 -15.50 0.43 -11.23
CA THR A 29 -16.60 1.33 -10.89
C THR A 29 -16.11 2.49 -10.02
N LEU A 30 -16.70 3.68 -10.20
CA LEU A 30 -16.36 4.86 -9.40
C LEU A 30 -16.46 4.60 -7.89
N GLY A 31 -17.52 3.90 -7.46
CA GLY A 31 -17.72 3.53 -6.05
C GLY A 31 -16.62 2.63 -5.49
N LYS A 32 -16.10 1.68 -6.29
CA LYS A 32 -14.96 0.84 -5.91
C LYS A 32 -13.69 1.67 -5.77
N VAL A 33 -13.39 2.52 -6.75
CA VAL A 33 -12.20 3.38 -6.71
C VAL A 33 -12.24 4.34 -5.52
N VAL A 34 -13.38 4.97 -5.25
CA VAL A 34 -13.54 5.85 -4.07
C VAL A 34 -13.36 5.06 -2.77
N SER A 35 -13.92 3.85 -2.67
CA SER A 35 -13.74 3.00 -1.49
C SER A 35 -12.28 2.59 -1.27
N ASP A 36 -11.55 2.32 -2.35
CA ASP A 36 -10.13 1.95 -2.30
C ASP A 36 -9.26 3.17 -1.94
N MET A 37 -9.55 4.36 -2.50
CA MET A 37 -8.91 5.62 -2.07
C MET A 37 -9.14 5.91 -0.59
N MET A 38 -10.34 5.69 -0.07
CA MET A 38 -10.62 5.83 1.35
C MET A 38 -9.83 4.83 2.20
N ARG A 39 -9.74 3.57 1.77
CA ARG A 39 -8.89 2.56 2.44
C ARG A 39 -7.43 2.96 2.45
N GLU A 40 -6.90 3.45 1.32
CA GLU A 40 -5.53 3.95 1.22
C GLU A 40 -5.29 5.17 2.14
N GLY A 41 -6.24 6.11 2.19
CA GLY A 41 -6.14 7.31 3.03
C GLY A 41 -6.32 7.04 4.53
N LEU A 42 -7.14 6.06 4.89
CA LEU A 42 -7.38 5.64 6.28
C LEU A 42 -6.39 4.58 6.75
N ALA A 43 -5.66 3.92 5.86
CA ALA A 43 -4.55 3.07 6.23
C ALA A 43 -3.60 3.93 7.05
N THR A 44 -3.48 3.62 8.34
CA THR A 44 -2.48 4.26 9.21
C THR A 44 -1.16 4.11 8.50
N LYS A 45 -0.62 5.23 8.03
CA LYS A 45 0.72 5.29 7.48
C LYS A 45 1.61 4.76 8.59
N ASP A 46 2.16 3.57 8.39
CA ASP A 46 2.98 2.87 9.36
C ASP A 46 3.87 3.88 10.09
N ARG A 47 3.68 3.92 11.41
CA ARG A 47 4.43 4.62 12.47
C ARG A 47 5.41 5.67 11.96
N SER A 48 5.25 6.91 12.45
CA SER A 48 6.28 7.96 12.38
C SER A 48 7.67 7.33 12.46
N PRO A 49 8.57 7.63 11.51
CA PRO A 49 9.82 6.89 11.35
C PRO A 49 10.53 6.79 12.69
N GLU A 50 10.73 5.57 13.15
CA GLU A 50 11.40 5.32 14.42
C GLU A 50 12.89 5.58 14.22
N TYR A 51 13.51 6.34 15.11
CA TYR A 51 14.94 6.59 15.09
C TYR A 51 15.58 5.89 16.28
N ARG A 52 16.65 5.13 16.04
CA ARG A 52 17.49 4.57 17.09
C ARG A 52 18.90 5.12 16.94
N ASN A 53 19.37 5.87 17.92
CA ASN A 53 20.69 6.51 17.91
C ASN A 53 20.92 7.41 16.67
N GLY A 54 19.90 8.18 16.26
CA GLY A 54 19.97 9.04 15.09
C GLY A 54 19.85 8.33 13.74
N ILE A 55 19.75 6.99 13.72
CA ILE A 55 19.56 6.21 12.49
C ILE A 55 18.07 5.93 12.30
N LYS A 56 17.55 6.25 11.13
CA LYS A 56 16.17 5.92 10.73
C LYS A 56 16.02 4.41 10.62
N LEU A 57 15.18 3.82 11.46
CA LEU A 57 14.82 2.41 11.37
C LEU A 57 13.91 2.20 10.15
N LEU A 58 14.21 1.13 9.41
CA LEU A 58 13.32 0.68 8.35
C LEU A 58 12.02 0.17 8.99
N PRO A 59 10.84 0.48 8.42
CA PRO A 59 9.57 0.03 8.96
C PRO A 59 9.56 -1.51 9.00
N SER A 60 9.39 -2.06 10.20
CA SER A 60 9.26 -3.50 10.38
C SER A 60 7.94 -3.96 9.78
N ARG A 61 7.97 -4.61 8.62
CA ARG A 61 6.79 -5.27 8.07
C ARG A 61 6.40 -6.43 8.99
N ALA A 62 5.23 -6.33 9.62
CA ALA A 62 4.66 -7.46 10.34
C ALA A 62 4.59 -8.66 9.37
N PHE A 63 4.85 -9.87 9.86
CA PHE A 63 4.79 -11.13 9.10
C PHE A 63 5.87 -11.39 8.05
N THR A 64 6.97 -10.62 8.01
CA THR A 64 8.12 -11.00 7.17
C THR A 64 9.02 -12.00 7.90
N ARG A 65 9.37 -13.11 7.23
CA ARG A 65 10.35 -14.09 7.74
C ARG A 65 11.70 -13.40 7.96
N LYS A 66 12.38 -13.71 9.05
CA LYS A 66 13.78 -13.28 9.26
C LYS A 66 14.65 -13.87 8.14
N VAL A 67 15.29 -12.99 7.37
CA VAL A 67 16.30 -13.38 6.39
C VAL A 67 17.54 -13.88 7.14
N THR A 68 18.01 -15.07 6.80
CA THR A 68 19.21 -15.70 7.34
C THR A 68 20.38 -15.53 6.36
N VAL A 69 21.59 -15.85 6.81
CA VAL A 69 22.77 -15.87 5.93
C VAL A 69 22.62 -16.91 4.82
N GLU A 70 21.95 -18.03 5.11
CA GLU A 70 21.67 -19.08 4.11
C GLU A 70 20.85 -18.54 2.94
N ASP A 71 19.80 -17.78 3.24
CA ASP A 71 18.94 -17.15 2.24
C ASP A 71 19.71 -16.19 1.32
N VAL A 72 20.73 -15.52 1.87
CA VAL A 72 21.58 -14.59 1.11
C VAL A 72 22.52 -15.35 0.19
N ASN A 73 23.13 -16.44 0.68
CA ASN A 73 24.04 -17.25 -0.11
C ASN A 73 23.32 -17.93 -1.29
N GLU A 74 22.12 -18.46 -1.07
CA GLU A 74 21.30 -19.07 -2.14
C GLU A 74 21.04 -18.08 -3.29
N LEU A 75 20.66 -16.83 -2.96
CA LEU A 75 20.42 -15.79 -3.97
C LEU A 75 21.70 -15.36 -4.71
N LEU A 76 22.84 -15.34 -4.03
CA LEU A 76 24.13 -15.03 -4.66
C LEU A 76 24.53 -16.13 -5.65
N ASP A 77 24.44 -17.39 -5.24
CA ASP A 77 24.73 -18.54 -6.09
C ASP A 77 23.81 -18.60 -7.33
N GLU A 78 22.54 -18.22 -7.19
CA GLU A 78 21.61 -18.09 -8.31
C GLU A 78 22.02 -16.97 -9.28
N SER A 79 22.53 -15.85 -8.77
CA SER A 79 22.92 -14.70 -9.58
C SER A 79 24.21 -14.93 -10.38
N GLU A 80 25.12 -15.78 -9.89
CA GLU A 80 26.37 -16.15 -10.57
C GLU A 80 26.18 -17.20 -11.68
N ARG A 81 24.97 -17.75 -11.83
CA ARG A 81 24.63 -18.75 -12.86
C ARG A 81 24.14 -18.16 -14.19
N PHE A 82 24.12 -16.82 -14.32
CA PHE A 82 23.77 -16.08 -15.55
C PHE A 82 24.97 -15.33 -16.11
#